data_AF-A0A924KUG7-F1
#
_entry.id   AF-A0A924KUG7-F1
#
_cell.length_a   1.000
_cell.length_b   1.000
_cell.length_c   1.000
_cell.angle_alpha   90.00
_cell.angle_beta   90.00
_cell.angle_gamma   90.00
#
_symmetry.space_group_name_H-M   'P 1'
#
loop_
_entity.id
_entity.type
_entity.pdbx_description
1 polymer ?
#
loop_
_entity_poly.entity_id
_entity_poly.type
_entity_poly.pdbx_seq_one_letter_code
_entity_poly.pdbx_strand_id
1 'polypeptide(L)' 'MNDGSAVLFVSERTSSANIYRDEIASGISTTVTQAKELIYFPTQLADGSGFSAVRVVHPALTLRS' A
#
# COMPACT_ATOMS: atom_id res chain seq x y z
N MET A 1 10.50 14.06 -3.10
CA MET A 1 11.87 13.67 -3.51
C MET A 1 12.09 12.19 -3.19
N ASN A 2 12.63 11.43 -4.13
CA ASN A 2 13.16 10.07 -3.88
C ASN A 2 14.59 10.20 -3.35
N ASP A 3 14.72 10.50 -2.06
CA ASP A 3 16.02 10.63 -1.38
C ASP A 3 16.52 9.31 -0.79
N GLY A 4 15.75 8.23 -0.93
CA GLY A 4 16.09 6.91 -0.38
C GLY A 4 15.94 6.79 1.13
N SER A 5 15.32 7.77 1.79
CA SER A 5 15.09 7.74 3.25
C SER A 5 14.11 6.67 3.72
N ALA A 6 13.23 6.21 2.81
CA ALA A 6 12.20 5.22 3.10
C ALA A 6 11.90 4.31 1.91
N VAL A 7 11.28 3.17 2.21
CA VAL A 7 10.76 2.22 1.21
C VAL A 7 9.26 2.04 1.40
N LEU A 8 8.53 2.01 0.29
CA LEU A 8 7.13 1.56 0.24
C LEU A 8 7.09 0.08 -0.13
N PHE A 9 6.34 -0.71 0.63
CA PHE A 9 6.15 -2.13 0.35
C PHE A 9 4.74 -2.57 0.75
N VAL A 10 4.32 -3.71 0.20
CA VAL A 10 3.03 -4.31 0.49
C VAL A 10 3.22 -5.43 1.52
N SER A 11 2.34 -5.49 2.51
CA SER A 11 2.31 -6.58 3.48
C SER A 11 0.88 -6.90 3.91
N GLU A 12 0.61 -8.17 4.16
CA GLU A 12 -0.64 -8.66 4.76
C GLU A 12 -0.44 -8.89 6.26
N ARG A 13 -0.17 -7.81 7.02
CA ARG A 13 -0.10 -7.91 8.50
C ARG A 13 -1.50 -7.92 9.13
N THR A 14 -2.50 -7.47 8.38
CA THR A 14 -3.92 -7.53 8.71
C THR A 14 -4.63 -8.42 7.70
N SER A 15 -5.95 -8.59 7.82
CA SER A 15 -6.77 -9.33 6.86
C SER A 15 -6.84 -8.69 5.46
N SER A 16 -6.10 -7.61 5.19
CA SER A 16 -6.01 -6.94 3.90
C SER A 16 -4.55 -6.60 3.55
N ALA A 17 -4.21 -6.72 2.28
CA ALA A 17 -2.94 -6.22 1.74
C ALA A 17 -2.92 -4.70 1.76
N ASN A 18 -2.06 -4.13 2.62
CA ASN A 18 -1.87 -2.69 2.74
C ASN A 18 -0.46 -2.29 2.34
N ILE A 19 -0.29 -1.02 1.99
CA ILE A 19 1.01 -0.42 1.78
C ILE A 19 1.52 0.11 3.13
N TYR A 20 2.79 -0.16 3.38
CA TYR A 20 3.55 0.30 4.53
C TYR A 20 4.70 1.17 4.04
N ARG A 21 5.09 2.14 4.87
CA ARG A 21 6.29 2.94 4.72
C ARG A 21 7.25 2.64 5.87
N ASP A 22 8.42 2.12 5.52
CA ASP A 22 9.51 1.88 6.45
C ASP A 22 10.57 2.97 6.29
N GLU A 23 10.81 3.71 7.37
CA GLU A 23 11.88 4.69 7.46
C GLU A 23 13.21 3.97 7.73
N ILE A 24 14.19 4.11 6.83
CA ILE A 24 15.43 3.34 6.89
C ILE A 24 16.26 3.70 8.13
N ALA A 25 16.37 4.99 8.45
CA ALA A 25 17.22 5.46 9.54
C ALA A 25 16.69 5.04 10.92
N SER A 26 15.36 5.06 11.11
CA SER A 26 14.74 4.80 12.41
C SER A 26 14.18 3.38 12.55
N GLY A 27 14.02 2.64 11.45
CA GLY A 27 13.34 1.35 11.42
C GLY A 27 11.84 1.44 11.73
N ILE A 28 11.28 2.64 11.76
CA ILE A 28 9.86 2.84 12.06
C ILE A 28 9.03 2.44 10.84
N SER A 29 8.09 1.53 11.08
CA SER A 29 7.13 1.05 10.08
C SER A 29 5.76 1.67 10.32
N THR A 30 5.18 2.30 9.29
CA THR A 30 3.85 2.91 9.36
C THR A 30 2.95 2.41 8.24
N THR A 31 1.69 2.15 8.57
CA THR A 31 0.66 1.82 7.58
C THR A 31 0.22 3.09 6.86
N VAL A 32 0.28 3.12 5.53
CA VAL A 32 -0.14 4.30 4.73
C VAL A 32 -1.50 4.12 4.06
N THR A 33 -2.03 2.89 4.00
CA THR A 33 -3.40 2.60 3.51
C THR A 33 -4.18 1.77 4.51
N GLN A 34 -5.50 1.94 4.55
CA GLN A 34 -6.41 1.03 5.26
C GLN A 34 -7.55 0.64 4.31
N ALA A 35 -7.23 -0.18 3.31
CA ALA A 35 -8.21 -0.59 2.31
C ALA A 35 -8.92 -1.87 2.72
N LYS A 36 -10.21 -1.97 2.34
CA LYS A 36 -10.96 -3.24 2.44
C LYS A 36 -10.54 -4.20 1.32
N GLU A 37 -10.10 -3.62 0.19
CA GLU A 37 -9.60 -4.32 -0.98
C GLU A 37 -8.09 -4.57 -0.89
N LEU A 38 -7.60 -5.48 -1.72
CA LEU A 38 -6.17 -5.77 -1.82
C LEU A 38 -5.48 -4.70 -2.69
N ILE A 39 -4.39 -4.11 -2.17
CA ILE A 39 -3.59 -3.09 -2.87
C ILE A 39 -2.19 -3.63 -3.18
N TYR A 40 -1.74 -3.40 -4.41
CA TYR A 40 -0.45 -3.88 -4.92
C TYR A 40 0.34 -2.80 -5.67
N PHE A 41 1.66 -3.04 -5.80
CA PHE A 41 2.59 -2.31 -6.67
C PHE A 41 2.65 -0.78 -6.43
N PRO A 42 2.98 -0.32 -5.20
CA PRO A 42 3.16 1.10 -4.94
C PRO A 42 4.28 1.68 -5.81
N THR A 43 3.99 2.73 -6.55
CA THR A 43 4.99 3.48 -7.34
C THR A 43 4.97 4.93 -6.89
N GLN A 44 6.08 5.39 -6.31
CA GLN A 44 6.18 6.75 -5.80
C GLN A 44 6.10 7.79 -6.93
N LEU A 45 5.36 8.88 -6.68
CA LEU A 45 5.26 10.01 -7.62
C LEU A 45 6.55 10.83 -7.60
N ALA A 46 6.92 11.40 -8.76
CA ALA A 46 8.19 12.12 -8.93
C ALA A 46 8.31 13.36 -8.01
N ASP A 47 7.21 14.04 -7.73
CA ASP A 47 7.13 15.17 -6.81
C ASP A 47 7.20 14.74 -5.33
N GLY A 48 7.03 13.45 -5.04
CA GLY A 48 6.94 12.90 -3.69
C GLY A 48 5.63 13.18 -2.96
N SER A 49 4.60 13.67 -3.65
CA SER A 49 3.29 13.97 -3.03
C SER A 49 2.51 12.70 -2.63
N GLY A 50 2.90 11.54 -3.16
CA GLY A 50 2.28 10.26 -2.83
C GLY A 50 2.79 9.12 -3.72
N PHE A 51 1.91 8.17 -4.00
CA PHE A 51 2.17 7.02 -4.86
C PHE A 51 0.93 6.65 -5.68
N SER A 52 1.14 5.97 -6.81
CA SER A 52 0.09 5.19 -7.48
C SER A 52 0.13 3.75 -7.02
N ALA A 53 -1.01 3.05 -7.08
CA ALA A 53 -1.12 1.64 -6.75
C ALA A 53 -2.27 0.98 -7.52
N VAL A 54 -2.20 -0.34 -7.66
CA VAL A 54 -3.28 -1.15 -8.24
C VAL A 54 -4.18 -1.63 -7.11
N ARG A 55 -5.49 -1.39 -7.24
CA ARG A 55 -6.52 -1.92 -6.34
C ARG A 55 -7.25 -3.08 -7.01
N VAL A 56 -7.30 -4.24 -6.37
CA VAL A 56 -8.08 -5.39 -6.83
C VAL A 56 -9.42 -5.40 -6.13
N VAL A 57 -10.47 -5.07 -6.87
CA VAL A 57 -11.85 -5.13 -6.38
C VAL A 57 -12.43 -6.47 -6.79
N HIS A 58 -12.72 -7.34 -5.83
CA HIS A 58 -13.54 -8.51 -6.09
C HIS A 58 -15.00 -8.02 -6.20
N PRO A 59 -15.67 -8.18 -7.36
CA PRO A 59 -17.11 -7.99 -7.38
C PRO A 59 -17.70 -8.99 -6.38
N ALA A 60 -18.59 -8.53 -5.51
CA ALA A 60 -19.36 -9.44 -4.68
C ALA A 60 -19.98 -10.47 -5.62
N LEU A 61 -19.68 -11.75 -5.42
CA LEU A 61 -20.45 -12.82 -6.03
C LEU A 61 -21.86 -12.68 -5.45
N THR A 62 -22.71 -11.91 -6.13
CA THR A 62 -24.14 -11.97 -5.92
C THR A 62 -24.58 -13.31 -6.52
N LEU A 63 -24.31 -14.40 -5.79
CA LEU A 63 -25.00 -15.66 -5.99
C LEU A 63 -26.47 -15.36 -5.74
N ARG A 64 -27.21 -15.16 -6.83
CA ARG A 64 -28.67 -15.15 -6.77
C ARG A 64 -29.08 -16.58 -6.44
N SER A 65 -29.50 -16.78 -5.18
CA SER A 65 -30.29 -17.93 -4.74
C SER A 65 -31.63 -17.95 -5.46
#